data_AF-A0A0A8JKN0-F1
#
_entry.id   AF-A0A0A8JKN0-F1
#
_cell.length_a   1.000
_cell.length_b   1.000
_cell.length_c   1.000
_cell.angle_alpha   90.00
_cell.angle_beta   90.00
_cell.angle_gamma   90.00
#
_symmetry.space_group_name_H-M   'P 1'
#
loop_
_entity.id
_entity.type
_entity.pdbx_description
1 polymer ?
#
loop_
_entity_poly.entity_id
_entity_poly.type
_entity_poly.pdbx_seq_one_letter_code
_entity_poly.pdbx_strand_id
1 'polypeptide(L)'
;MKRYNSEENDPYLLRQNLLGIQTYEQLEEAEALVFSIRAAELEQRGFHFPFTKEGFKSLHQHLFQDLYSFAGEFRDVQLMKGGTRFCQVEHLDLYSADLFCKLSKEPGWTTLEEAADRLAFFKSELNMLHPFREGNGRTTRIFIHAYARSKGLEWAYETIPREVYMEAMIESVIKSDSLKALFLETLDFM
;
A
#
# COMPACT_ATOMS: atom_id res chain seq x y z
N MET A 1 11.23 7.22 -11.64
CA MET A 1 11.62 5.81 -11.37
C MET A 1 10.62 4.92 -12.08
N LYS A 2 11.05 4.00 -12.97
CA LYS A 2 10.11 3.06 -13.63
C LYS A 2 9.36 2.22 -12.60
N ARG A 3 8.06 1.98 -12.80
CA ARG A 3 7.16 1.36 -11.80
C ARG A 3 7.56 -0.09 -11.50
N TYR A 4 7.71 -0.92 -12.54
CA TYR A 4 8.15 -2.32 -12.50
C TYR A 4 9.02 -2.65 -13.72
N ASN A 5 9.35 -3.93 -13.95
CA ASN A 5 9.91 -4.36 -15.23
C ASN A 5 8.95 -3.99 -16.38
N SER A 6 9.22 -2.86 -17.03
CA SER A 6 8.26 -2.14 -17.91
C SER A 6 7.86 -2.94 -19.15
N GLU A 7 8.71 -3.87 -19.60
CA GLU A 7 8.51 -4.62 -20.85
C GLU A 7 7.26 -5.50 -20.82
N GLU A 8 6.93 -6.08 -19.66
CA GLU A 8 5.76 -6.96 -19.50
C GLU A 8 4.63 -6.32 -18.69
N ASN A 9 4.99 -5.44 -17.75
CA ASN A 9 4.03 -4.78 -16.87
C ASN A 9 3.09 -3.87 -17.60
N ASP A 10 3.67 -3.03 -18.44
CA ASP A 10 2.96 -1.93 -19.04
C ASP A 10 1.87 -2.55 -19.98
N PRO A 11 2.19 -3.48 -20.91
CA PRO A 11 1.18 -4.01 -21.83
C PRO A 11 0.04 -4.75 -21.13
N TYR A 12 0.32 -5.34 -19.96
CA TYR A 12 -0.70 -5.95 -19.13
C TYR A 12 -1.69 -4.90 -18.61
N LEU A 13 -1.21 -3.78 -18.08
CA LEU A 13 -2.06 -2.72 -17.54
C LEU A 13 -2.95 -2.10 -18.63
N LEU A 14 -2.44 -1.90 -19.84
CA LEU A 14 -3.27 -1.46 -20.97
C LEU A 14 -4.34 -2.50 -21.35
N ARG A 15 -4.05 -3.81 -21.33
CA ARG A 15 -5.07 -4.81 -21.66
C ARG A 15 -6.13 -4.97 -20.60
N GLN A 16 -5.79 -4.74 -19.33
CA GLN A 16 -6.69 -4.94 -18.19
C GLN A 16 -7.44 -3.68 -17.78
N ASN A 17 -7.19 -2.54 -18.44
CA ASN A 17 -7.92 -1.32 -18.12
C ASN A 17 -9.35 -1.37 -18.67
N LEU A 18 -10.31 -0.92 -17.87
CA LEU A 18 -11.75 -0.96 -18.17
C LEU A 18 -12.21 0.19 -19.07
N LEU A 19 -11.37 1.21 -19.24
CA LEU A 19 -11.69 2.44 -19.98
C LEU A 19 -11.30 2.37 -21.46
N GLY A 20 -10.74 1.24 -21.91
CA GLY A 20 -10.28 1.06 -23.29
C GLY A 20 -9.09 1.95 -23.68
N ILE A 21 -8.34 2.46 -22.71
CA ILE A 21 -7.18 3.33 -22.91
C ILE A 21 -6.07 2.57 -23.64
N GLN A 22 -5.41 3.24 -24.59
CA GLN A 22 -4.42 2.62 -25.49
C GLN A 22 -2.98 3.12 -25.25
N THR A 23 -2.78 4.18 -24.46
CA THR A 23 -1.44 4.72 -24.15
C THR A 23 -1.20 4.83 -22.64
N TYR A 24 0.06 4.77 -22.21
CA TYR A 24 0.39 4.84 -20.79
C TYR A 24 0.15 6.22 -20.22
N GLU A 25 0.43 7.27 -20.98
CA GLU A 25 0.24 8.63 -20.52
C GLU A 25 -1.23 8.86 -20.12
N GLN A 26 -2.15 8.44 -20.99
CA GLN A 26 -3.59 8.48 -20.70
C GLN A 26 -3.97 7.58 -19.52
N LEU A 27 -3.32 6.42 -19.39
CA LEU A 27 -3.59 5.49 -18.29
C LEU A 27 -3.16 6.07 -16.95
N GLU A 28 -2.00 6.73 -16.89
CA GLU A 28 -1.50 7.38 -15.68
C GLU A 28 -2.41 8.54 -15.25
N GLU A 29 -2.87 9.36 -16.20
CA GLU A 29 -3.82 10.45 -15.94
C GLU A 29 -5.16 9.93 -15.42
N ALA A 30 -5.73 8.92 -16.09
CA ALA A 30 -6.97 8.30 -15.66
C ALA A 30 -6.84 7.63 -14.28
N GLU A 31 -5.72 6.96 -14.02
CA GLU A 31 -5.44 6.34 -12.73
C GLU A 31 -5.36 7.36 -11.60
N ALA A 32 -4.66 8.48 -11.81
CA ALA A 32 -4.58 9.55 -10.82
C ALA A 32 -5.97 10.10 -10.48
N LEU A 33 -6.79 10.35 -11.52
CA LEU A 33 -8.15 10.87 -11.35
C LEU A 33 -9.06 9.88 -10.61
N VAL A 34 -9.18 8.64 -11.10
CA VAL A 34 -10.01 7.59 -10.48
C VAL A 34 -9.61 7.35 -9.03
N PHE A 35 -8.29 7.23 -8.78
CA PHE A 35 -7.78 7.05 -7.42
C PHE A 35 -8.18 8.21 -6.51
N SER A 36 -8.03 9.46 -6.96
CA SER A 36 -8.37 10.63 -6.15
C SER A 36 -9.85 10.67 -5.74
N ILE A 37 -10.75 10.33 -6.67
CA ILE A 37 -12.19 10.26 -6.41
C ILE A 37 -12.49 9.19 -5.37
N ARG A 38 -11.96 7.97 -5.56
CA ARG A 38 -12.19 6.84 -4.66
C ARG A 38 -11.56 7.03 -3.28
N ALA A 39 -10.39 7.66 -3.20
CA ALA A 39 -9.76 8.00 -1.94
C ALA A 39 -10.60 9.02 -1.15
N ALA A 40 -11.13 10.07 -1.82
CA ALA A 40 -12.01 11.05 -1.18
C ALA A 40 -13.33 10.42 -0.69
N GLU A 41 -13.93 9.52 -1.47
CA GLU A 41 -15.12 8.77 -1.03
C GLU A 41 -14.85 7.91 0.23
N LEU A 42 -13.67 7.30 0.30
CA LEU A 42 -13.27 6.46 1.43
C LEU A 42 -13.05 7.30 2.70
N GLU A 43 -12.42 8.47 2.56
CA GLU A 43 -12.20 9.43 3.64
C GLU A 43 -13.53 9.96 4.18
N GLN A 44 -14.47 10.33 3.30
CA GLN A 44 -15.82 10.76 3.70
C GLN A 44 -16.59 9.69 4.50
N ARG A 45 -16.31 8.42 4.24
CA ARG A 45 -16.89 7.27 4.97
C ARG A 45 -16.12 6.90 6.25
N GLY A 46 -15.04 7.64 6.58
CA GLY A 46 -14.26 7.43 7.78
C GLY A 46 -13.39 6.17 7.76
N PHE A 47 -12.92 5.73 6.58
CA PHE A 47 -12.04 4.55 6.43
C PHE A 47 -12.63 3.25 7.01
N HIS A 48 -13.93 3.03 6.83
CA HIS A 48 -14.60 1.85 7.36
C HIS A 48 -14.33 0.58 6.52
N PHE A 49 -13.37 -0.24 6.94
CA PHE A 49 -13.11 -1.59 6.44
C PHE A 49 -12.38 -2.44 7.50
N PRO A 50 -12.47 -3.78 7.46
CA PRO A 50 -11.79 -4.63 8.43
C PRO A 50 -10.28 -4.68 8.18
N PHE A 51 -9.45 -4.65 9.22
CA PHE A 51 -7.99 -4.83 9.11
C PHE A 51 -7.60 -6.30 8.96
N THR A 52 -8.07 -6.89 7.86
CA THR A 52 -7.90 -8.31 7.49
C THR A 52 -7.36 -8.40 6.06
N LYS A 53 -6.96 -9.60 5.63
CA LYS A 53 -6.54 -9.85 4.24
C LYS A 53 -7.64 -9.44 3.26
N GLU A 54 -8.87 -9.84 3.55
CA GLU A 54 -10.06 -9.56 2.75
C GLU A 54 -10.36 -8.07 2.74
N GLY A 55 -10.26 -7.38 3.87
CA GLY A 55 -10.40 -5.93 3.91
C GLY A 55 -9.32 -5.18 3.14
N PHE A 56 -8.08 -5.68 3.10
CA PHE A 56 -7.02 -5.12 2.27
C PHE A 56 -7.29 -5.32 0.76
N LYS A 57 -7.80 -6.50 0.37
CA LYS A 57 -8.29 -6.76 -1.00
C LYS A 57 -9.45 -5.82 -1.35
N SER A 58 -10.45 -5.67 -0.47
CA SER A 58 -11.59 -4.79 -0.67
C SER A 58 -11.19 -3.31 -0.75
N LEU A 59 -10.20 -2.88 0.03
CA LEU A 59 -9.64 -1.53 -0.09
C LEU A 59 -9.02 -1.31 -1.47
N HIS A 60 -8.19 -2.25 -1.94
CA HIS A 60 -7.62 -2.16 -3.28
C HIS A 60 -8.72 -2.17 -4.36
N GLN A 61 -9.72 -3.03 -4.21
CA GLN A 61 -10.87 -3.05 -5.11
C GLN A 61 -11.53 -1.67 -5.17
N HIS A 62 -11.91 -1.10 -4.03
CA HIS A 62 -12.55 0.22 -3.97
C HIS A 62 -11.74 1.30 -4.68
N LEU A 63 -10.42 1.31 -4.48
CA LEU A 63 -9.52 2.32 -5.04
C LEU A 63 -9.32 2.21 -6.56
N PHE A 64 -9.47 1.02 -7.14
CA PHE A 64 -9.08 0.75 -8.53
C PHE A 64 -10.18 0.09 -9.39
N GLN A 65 -11.37 -0.17 -8.84
CA GLN A 65 -12.46 -0.90 -9.52
C GLN A 65 -12.96 -0.26 -10.81
N ASP A 66 -12.83 1.06 -10.99
CA ASP A 66 -13.25 1.73 -12.23
C ASP A 66 -12.16 1.72 -13.31
N LEU A 67 -10.93 1.36 -12.94
CA LEU A 67 -9.81 1.36 -13.86
C LEU A 67 -9.36 -0.03 -14.26
N TYR A 68 -9.23 -0.97 -13.31
CA TYR A 68 -8.60 -2.26 -13.56
C TYR A 68 -9.57 -3.41 -13.28
N SER A 69 -9.67 -4.35 -14.23
CA SER A 69 -10.44 -5.59 -14.08
C SER A 69 -9.97 -6.48 -12.92
N PHE A 70 -8.68 -6.41 -12.58
CA PHE A 70 -8.06 -7.17 -11.49
C PHE A 70 -8.16 -6.46 -10.13
N ALA A 71 -8.87 -5.33 -10.02
CA ALA A 71 -8.93 -4.57 -8.77
C ALA A 71 -9.44 -5.43 -7.62
N GLY A 72 -8.59 -5.61 -6.60
CA GLY A 72 -8.87 -6.42 -5.43
C GLY A 72 -8.23 -7.79 -5.49
N GLU A 73 -7.72 -8.24 -6.64
CA GLU A 73 -7.11 -9.54 -6.80
C GLU A 73 -5.60 -9.52 -6.61
N PHE A 74 -5.09 -10.54 -5.92
CA PHE A 74 -3.67 -10.74 -5.78
C PHE A 74 -3.06 -11.11 -7.13
N ARG A 75 -1.82 -10.68 -7.34
CA ARG A 75 -1.07 -10.97 -8.56
C ARG A 75 -0.73 -12.46 -8.66
N ASP A 76 -0.62 -12.91 -9.89
CA ASP A 76 -0.22 -14.25 -10.31
C ASP A 76 1.17 -14.26 -10.98
N VAL A 77 1.82 -13.09 -11.07
CA VAL A 77 3.16 -12.92 -11.66
C VAL A 77 4.18 -12.40 -10.64
N GLN A 78 5.45 -12.70 -10.89
CA GLN A 78 6.56 -12.20 -10.08
C GLN A 78 6.80 -10.72 -10.39
N LEU A 79 7.01 -9.90 -9.35
CA LEU A 79 7.32 -8.48 -9.50
C LEU A 79 8.68 -8.12 -8.93
N MET A 80 9.33 -7.18 -9.60
CA MET A 80 10.59 -6.58 -9.18
C MET A 80 10.54 -5.09 -9.49
N LYS A 81 11.12 -4.28 -8.61
CA LYS A 81 11.28 -2.83 -8.80
C LYS A 81 12.70 -2.44 -8.46
N GLY A 82 13.42 -1.90 -9.45
CA GLY A 82 14.87 -1.70 -9.33
C GLY A 82 15.58 -3.03 -9.06
N GLY A 83 16.32 -3.11 -7.95
CA GLY A 83 16.98 -4.33 -7.50
C GLY A 83 16.15 -5.19 -6.52
N THR A 84 14.97 -4.73 -6.10
CA THR A 84 14.18 -5.40 -5.07
C THR A 84 13.17 -6.35 -5.69
N ARG A 85 13.33 -7.64 -5.41
CA ARG A 85 12.34 -8.68 -5.71
C ARG A 85 11.32 -8.74 -4.57
N PHE A 86 10.04 -8.69 -4.91
CA PHE A 86 8.96 -8.81 -3.93
C PHE A 86 8.67 -10.28 -3.63
N CYS A 87 7.71 -10.52 -2.74
CA CYS A 87 7.28 -11.87 -2.34
C CYS A 87 7.03 -12.78 -3.55
N GLN A 88 7.50 -14.02 -3.46
CA GLN A 88 7.21 -15.04 -4.46
C GLN A 88 5.71 -15.37 -4.47
N VAL A 89 5.11 -15.43 -5.67
CA VAL A 89 3.66 -15.66 -5.84
C VAL A 89 3.19 -16.92 -5.10
N GLU A 90 4.02 -17.97 -5.12
CA GLU A 90 3.76 -19.26 -4.49
C GLU A 90 3.62 -19.17 -2.96
N HIS A 91 4.21 -18.12 -2.36
CA HIS A 91 4.17 -17.87 -0.91
C HIS A 91 3.24 -16.72 -0.52
N LEU A 92 2.63 -16.04 -1.50
CA LEU A 92 1.88 -14.79 -1.26
C LEU A 92 0.68 -15.00 -0.33
N ASP A 93 -0.07 -16.08 -0.55
CA ASP A 93 -1.21 -16.42 0.30
C ASP A 93 -0.80 -16.79 1.72
N LEU A 94 0.29 -17.54 1.88
CA LEU A 94 0.81 -17.95 3.19
C LEU A 94 1.31 -16.74 3.99
N TYR A 95 2.16 -15.91 3.40
CA TYR A 95 2.74 -14.75 4.09
C TYR A 95 1.73 -13.63 4.34
N SER A 96 0.76 -13.44 3.44
CA SER A 96 -0.36 -12.54 3.73
C SER A 96 -1.18 -13.02 4.92
N ALA A 97 -1.53 -14.30 4.98
CA ALA A 97 -2.29 -14.86 6.10
C ALA A 97 -1.55 -14.71 7.44
N ASP A 98 -0.24 -14.98 7.47
CA ASP A 98 0.60 -14.77 8.67
C ASP A 98 0.64 -13.29 9.08
N LEU A 99 0.88 -12.38 8.14
CA LEU A 99 0.97 -10.94 8.41
C LEU A 99 -0.34 -10.37 8.97
N PHE A 100 -1.49 -10.71 8.38
CA PHE A 100 -2.79 -10.26 8.87
C PHE A 100 -3.19 -10.97 10.17
N CYS A 101 -2.71 -12.19 10.44
CA CYS A 101 -2.85 -12.84 11.75
C CYS A 101 -2.03 -12.12 12.83
N LYS A 102 -0.82 -11.64 12.52
CA LYS A 102 -0.03 -10.81 13.45
C LYS A 102 -0.74 -9.48 13.72
N LEU A 103 -1.25 -8.84 12.67
CA LEU A 103 -1.96 -7.57 12.78
C LEU A 103 -3.24 -7.67 13.63
N SER A 104 -4.02 -8.75 13.49
CA SER A 104 -5.24 -8.95 14.29
C SER A 104 -4.98 -9.21 15.77
N LYS A 105 -3.77 -9.66 16.12
CA LYS A 105 -3.30 -9.89 17.49
C LYS A 105 -2.49 -8.73 18.06
N GLU A 106 -2.29 -7.68 17.28
CA GLU A 106 -1.47 -6.54 17.67
C GLU A 106 -2.14 -5.78 18.84
N PRO A 107 -1.44 -5.58 19.97
CA PRO A 107 -2.00 -4.89 21.12
C PRO A 107 -2.25 -3.39 20.83
N GLY A 108 -2.80 -2.67 21.81
CA GLY A 108 -2.72 -1.21 21.81
C GLY A 108 -1.30 -0.76 22.12
N TRP A 109 -0.90 0.41 21.61
CA TRP A 109 0.42 0.99 21.87
C TRP A 109 0.31 2.08 22.93
N THR A 110 1.30 2.13 23.83
CA THR A 110 1.30 3.05 24.97
C THR A 110 2.12 4.31 24.72
N THR A 111 2.99 4.28 23.71
CA THR A 111 3.87 5.39 23.34
C THR A 111 3.91 5.56 21.82
N LEU A 112 4.22 6.77 21.35
CA LEU A 112 4.43 7.04 19.92
C LEU A 112 5.64 6.27 19.38
N GLU A 113 6.67 6.04 20.20
CA GLU A 113 7.86 5.25 19.83
C GLU A 113 7.49 3.79 19.50
N GLU A 114 6.66 3.19 20.36
CA GLU A 114 6.12 1.84 20.14
C GLU A 114 5.24 1.81 18.89
N ALA A 115 4.32 2.77 18.75
CA ALA A 115 3.46 2.87 17.58
C ALA A 115 4.26 3.02 16.28
N ALA A 116 5.27 3.90 16.26
CA ALA A 116 6.13 4.14 15.11
C ALA A 116 6.90 2.89 14.70
N ASP A 117 7.45 2.15 15.66
CA ASP A 117 8.16 0.88 15.40
C ASP A 117 7.24 -0.16 14.76
N ARG A 118 6.05 -0.36 15.35
CA ARG A 118 5.09 -1.36 14.87
C ARG A 118 4.48 -0.98 13.52
N LEU A 119 4.16 0.30 13.31
CA LEU A 119 3.68 0.81 12.01
C LEU A 119 4.75 0.70 10.92
N ALA A 120 6.01 1.01 11.24
CA ALA A 120 7.13 0.81 10.32
C ALA A 120 7.27 -0.66 9.91
N PHE A 121 7.19 -1.59 10.87
CA PHE A 121 7.19 -3.03 10.62
C PHE A 121 6.05 -3.46 9.69
N PHE A 122 4.79 -3.18 10.02
CA PHE A 122 3.66 -3.62 9.17
C PHE A 122 3.73 -3.00 7.78
N LYS A 123 4.18 -1.75 7.69
CA LYS A 123 4.33 -1.04 6.42
C LYS A 123 5.44 -1.62 5.55
N SER A 124 6.60 -1.98 6.12
CA SER A 124 7.69 -2.63 5.37
C SER A 124 7.27 -4.02 4.92
N GLU A 125 6.61 -4.79 5.78
CA GLU A 125 6.12 -6.14 5.45
C GLU A 125 5.08 -6.11 4.33
N LEU A 126 4.08 -5.22 4.40
CA LEU A 126 3.10 -5.06 3.32
C LEU A 126 3.75 -4.60 2.01
N ASN A 127 4.78 -3.75 2.08
CA ASN A 127 5.54 -3.32 0.90
C ASN A 127 6.32 -4.47 0.26
N MET A 128 6.89 -5.37 1.05
CA MET A 128 7.60 -6.56 0.56
C MET A 128 6.66 -7.67 0.07
N LEU A 129 5.50 -7.82 0.70
CA LEU A 129 4.42 -8.68 0.25
C LEU A 129 3.98 -8.28 -1.18
N HIS A 130 3.79 -6.98 -1.41
CA HIS A 130 3.48 -6.39 -2.71
C HIS A 130 2.41 -7.16 -3.50
N PRO A 131 1.23 -7.41 -2.90
CA PRO A 131 0.35 -8.48 -3.36
C PRO A 131 -0.43 -8.18 -4.63
N PHE A 132 -0.52 -6.94 -5.08
CA PHE A 132 -1.30 -6.56 -6.26
C PHE A 132 -0.41 -6.34 -7.48
N ARG A 133 -1.03 -6.30 -8.67
CA ARG A 133 -0.31 -6.02 -9.91
C ARG A 133 0.25 -4.60 -9.98
N GLU A 134 -0.54 -3.64 -9.53
CA GLU A 134 -0.27 -2.20 -9.48
C GLU A 134 -1.10 -1.62 -8.31
N GLY A 135 -0.77 -0.44 -7.79
CA GLY A 135 -1.56 0.19 -6.72
C GLY A 135 -1.12 -0.18 -5.29
N ASN A 136 -0.11 -1.04 -5.14
CA ASN A 136 0.42 -1.52 -3.86
C ASN A 136 0.74 -0.37 -2.89
N GLY A 137 1.60 0.57 -3.28
CA GLY A 137 2.05 1.64 -2.39
C GLY A 137 0.92 2.58 -1.93
N ARG A 138 -0.08 2.83 -2.80
CA ARG A 138 -1.26 3.65 -2.48
C ARG A 138 -2.19 2.92 -1.51
N THR A 139 -2.46 1.65 -1.77
CA THR A 139 -3.29 0.80 -0.90
C THR A 139 -2.65 0.64 0.48
N THR A 140 -1.35 0.30 0.54
CA THR A 140 -0.62 0.16 1.81
C THR A 140 -0.60 1.45 2.61
N ARG A 141 -0.43 2.62 1.97
CA ARG A 141 -0.42 3.91 2.68
C ARG A 141 -1.77 4.21 3.33
N ILE A 142 -2.86 4.09 2.58
CA ILE A 142 -4.22 4.31 3.10
C ILE A 142 -4.55 3.28 4.19
N PHE A 143 -4.19 2.01 4.00
CA PHE A 143 -4.43 0.96 4.98
C PHE A 143 -3.72 1.25 6.31
N ILE A 144 -2.44 1.64 6.26
CA ILE A 144 -1.66 1.94 7.47
C ILE A 144 -2.17 3.22 8.16
N HIS A 145 -2.55 4.24 7.39
CA HIS A 145 -3.19 5.45 7.94
C HIS A 145 -4.49 5.12 8.67
N ALA A 146 -5.39 4.39 8.02
CA ALA A 146 -6.64 3.94 8.65
C ALA A 146 -6.39 3.07 9.90
N TYR A 147 -5.37 2.21 9.85
CA TYR A 147 -5.00 1.37 10.99
C TYR A 147 -4.50 2.20 12.18
N ALA A 148 -3.63 3.20 11.95
CA ALA A 148 -3.20 4.13 12.99
C ALA A 148 -4.39 4.87 13.61
N ARG A 149 -5.31 5.39 12.78
CA ARG A 149 -6.55 6.06 13.25
C ARG A 149 -7.42 5.14 14.10
N SER A 150 -7.53 3.86 13.73
CA SER A 150 -8.29 2.88 14.52
C SER A 150 -7.71 2.62 15.92
N LYS A 151 -6.43 2.95 16.11
CA LYS A 151 -5.68 2.87 17.37
C LYS A 151 -5.60 4.23 18.10
N GLY A 152 -6.32 5.25 17.64
CA GLY A 152 -6.35 6.58 18.25
C GLY A 152 -5.14 7.46 17.90
N LEU A 153 -4.51 7.21 16.76
CA LEU A 153 -3.34 7.97 16.27
C LEU A 153 -3.64 8.62 14.93
N GLU A 154 -3.17 9.86 14.75
CA GLU A 154 -3.12 10.51 13.46
C GLU A 154 -1.73 10.32 12.86
N TRP A 155 -1.66 9.96 11.57
CA TRP A 155 -0.41 9.92 10.82
C TRP A 155 -0.47 10.95 9.70
N ALA A 156 0.20 12.08 9.89
CA ALA A 156 0.23 13.21 8.96
C ALA A 156 1.16 12.96 7.76
N TYR A 157 0.96 11.84 7.06
CA TYR A 157 1.85 11.36 6.00
C TYR A 157 1.95 12.30 4.79
N GLU A 158 0.94 13.14 4.59
CA GLU A 158 0.87 14.18 3.56
C GLU A 158 1.90 15.29 3.77
N THR A 159 2.41 15.45 4.99
CA THR A 159 3.46 16.42 5.32
C THR A 159 4.86 15.93 4.95
N ILE A 160 5.02 14.62 4.70
CA ILE A 160 6.34 14.02 4.43
C ILE A 160 6.75 14.32 2.98
N PRO A 161 7.93 14.92 2.74
CA PRO A 161 8.46 15.08 1.40
C PRO A 161 8.58 13.74 0.68
N ARG A 162 8.15 13.69 -0.57
CA ARG A 162 8.07 12.46 -1.36
C ARG A 162 9.41 11.73 -1.42
N GLU A 163 10.49 12.46 -1.66
CA GLU A 163 11.85 11.94 -1.82
C GLU A 163 12.31 11.25 -0.52
N VAL A 164 12.12 11.92 0.62
CA VAL A 164 12.45 11.40 1.95
C VAL A 164 11.67 10.13 2.26
N TYR A 165 10.35 10.14 2.00
CA TYR A 165 9.52 8.96 2.18
C TYR A 165 9.96 7.79 1.29
N MET A 166 10.31 8.06 0.03
CA MET A 166 10.76 7.04 -0.89
C MET A 166 12.11 6.44 -0.47
N GLU A 167 13.05 7.25 0.01
CA GLU A 167 14.33 6.79 0.53
C GLU A 167 14.15 5.86 1.74
N ALA A 168 13.34 6.27 2.71
CA ALA A 168 13.02 5.45 3.88
C ALA A 168 12.34 4.13 3.49
N MET A 169 11.44 4.14 2.50
CA MET A 169 10.81 2.91 2.00
C MET A 169 11.80 1.98 1.28
N ILE A 170 12.77 2.51 0.54
CA ILE A 170 13.81 1.71 -0.11
C ILE A 170 14.72 1.08 0.94
N GLU A 171 15.12 1.85 1.95
CA GLU A 171 15.95 1.37 3.05
C GLU A 171 15.24 0.30 3.89
N SER A 172 13.92 0.44 4.08
CA SER A 172 13.08 -0.48 4.87
C SER A 172 13.08 -1.94 4.38
N VAL A 173 13.58 -2.20 3.17
CA VAL A 173 13.82 -3.55 2.65
C VAL A 173 14.88 -4.30 3.48
N ILE A 174 15.84 -3.56 4.04
CA ILE A 174 16.96 -4.10 4.82
C ILE A 174 16.81 -3.73 6.30
N LYS A 175 16.45 -2.48 6.60
CA LYS A 175 16.30 -1.96 7.97
C LYS A 175 15.28 -0.83 8.01
N SER A 176 14.42 -0.83 9.04
CA SER A 176 13.29 0.09 9.14
C SER A 176 13.57 1.37 9.93
N ASP A 177 14.81 1.64 10.33
CA ASP A 177 15.16 2.77 11.23
C ASP A 177 14.66 4.12 10.70
N SER A 178 14.95 4.44 9.43
CA SER A 178 14.52 5.71 8.81
C SER A 178 13.01 5.78 8.64
N LEU A 179 12.35 4.65 8.35
CA LEU A 179 10.89 4.61 8.24
C LEU A 179 10.23 4.80 9.61
N LYS A 180 10.80 4.20 10.66
CA LYS A 180 10.38 4.41 12.04
C LYS A 180 10.56 5.86 12.46
N ALA A 181 11.70 6.48 12.16
CA ALA A 181 11.95 7.89 12.45
C ALA A 181 10.89 8.80 11.79
N LEU A 182 10.57 8.54 10.51
CA LEU A 182 9.50 9.29 9.83
C LEU A 182 8.13 9.12 10.48
N PHE A 183 7.79 7.90 10.91
CA PHE A 183 6.57 7.69 11.68
C PHE A 183 6.59 8.49 12.97
N LEU A 184 7.68 8.42 13.74
CA LEU A 184 7.79 9.14 15.02
C LEU A 184 7.65 10.66 14.85
N GLU A 185 8.20 11.22 13.77
CA GLU A 185 8.12 12.65 13.46
C GLU A 185 6.72 13.10 13.00
N THR A 186 5.88 12.17 12.51
CA THR A 186 4.60 12.49 11.86
C THR A 186 3.38 11.80 12.47
N LEU A 187 3.56 11.11 13.59
CA LEU A 187 2.49 10.52 14.39
C LEU A 187 2.15 11.43 15.56
N ASP A 188 0.86 11.53 15.84
CA ASP A 188 0.35 12.17 17.06
C ASP A 188 -0.86 11.39 17.61
N PHE A 189 -1.15 11.56 18.90
CA PHE A 189 -2.39 11.06 19.48
C PHE A 189 -3.57 11.93 19.05
N MET A 190 -4.69 11.27 18.74
CA MET A 190 -5.95 11.96 18.39
C MET A 190 -6.70 12.50 19.61
#